data_AF-A0A194RRI8-F1
#
_entry.id   AF-A0A194RRI8-F1
#
_cell.length_a   1.000
_cell.length_b   1.000
_cell.length_c   1.000
_cell.angle_alpha   90.00
_cell.angle_beta   90.00
_cell.angle_gamma   90.00
#
_symmetry.space_group_name_H-M   'P 1'
#
loop_
_entity.id
_entity.type
_entity.pdbx_description
1 polymer ?
#
loop_
_entity_poly.entity_id
_entity_poly.type
_entity_poly.pdbx_seq_one_letter_code
_entity_poly.pdbx_strand_id
1 'polypeptide(L)'
;MTKAYLNDLLPWLQEKGICNLFIVLGDSFNPNRSDFKTSSEMISYIKAKTLDYFCIGVAGFPYDDCKITALKEKIDLGADFVISQAFFEANIYKNYLEKCKDAKIDVPIIPGIFPFQSQKELDMFLKLCKVEVTDEFKMKLEGENVMDIIENLVLDLHNNLNVKHFHFFTINKLEITCDLVKKIQLSL
;
A
#
# COMPACT_ATOMS: atom_id res chain seq x y z
N MET A 1 9.52 -19.05 3.52
CA MET A 1 8.56 -19.42 2.44
C MET A 1 9.29 -20.37 1.51
N THR A 2 8.77 -21.58 1.26
CA THR A 2 9.40 -22.54 0.35
C THR A 2 8.54 -22.74 -0.90
N LYS A 3 9.19 -23.13 -2.00
CA LYS A 3 8.52 -23.52 -3.25
C LYS A 3 7.59 -24.70 -3.03
N ALA A 4 8.00 -25.67 -2.20
CA ALA A 4 7.16 -26.81 -1.83
C ALA A 4 5.84 -26.35 -1.19
N TYR A 5 5.92 -25.47 -0.18
CA TYR A 5 4.73 -24.93 0.47
C TYR A 5 3.84 -24.13 -0.49
N LEU A 6 4.41 -23.33 -1.39
CA LEU A 6 3.61 -22.62 -2.40
C LEU A 6 2.94 -23.55 -3.41
N ASN A 7 3.57 -24.68 -3.77
CA ASN A 7 2.95 -25.66 -4.68
C ASN A 7 1.70 -26.30 -4.08
N ASP A 8 1.61 -26.40 -2.75
CA ASP A 8 0.42 -26.89 -2.07
C ASP A 8 -0.59 -25.75 -1.82
N LEU A 9 -0.10 -24.57 -1.44
CA LEU A 9 -0.95 -23.42 -1.10
C LEU A 9 -1.69 -22.86 -2.32
N LEU A 10 -1.02 -22.69 -3.46
CA LEU A 10 -1.63 -22.04 -4.63
C LEU A 10 -2.86 -22.81 -5.13
N PRO A 11 -2.82 -24.13 -5.39
CA PRO A 11 -4.01 -24.88 -5.79
C PRO A 11 -5.12 -24.83 -4.75
N TRP A 12 -4.77 -24.89 -3.46
CA TRP A 12 -5.75 -24.78 -2.38
C TRP A 12 -6.46 -23.41 -2.40
N LEU A 13 -5.73 -22.31 -2.60
CA LEU A 13 -6.32 -20.97 -2.75
C LEU A 13 -7.26 -20.90 -3.96
N GLN A 14 -6.87 -21.52 -5.09
CA GLN A 14 -7.72 -21.59 -6.28
C GLN A 14 -9.01 -22.39 -6.01
N GLU A 15 -8.91 -23.53 -5.32
CA GLU A 15 -10.06 -24.33 -4.92
C GLU A 15 -11.04 -23.54 -4.02
N LYS A 16 -10.51 -22.64 -3.17
CA LYS A 16 -11.33 -21.73 -2.35
C LYS A 16 -11.84 -20.50 -3.10
N GLY A 17 -11.57 -20.39 -4.41
CA GLY A 17 -11.99 -19.26 -5.24
C GLY A 17 -11.25 -17.95 -4.91
N ILE A 18 -10.14 -18.01 -4.18
CA ILE A 18 -9.31 -16.84 -3.91
C ILE A 18 -8.54 -16.54 -5.19
N CYS A 19 -8.70 -15.32 -5.72
CA CYS A 19 -8.06 -14.87 -6.96
C CYS A 19 -7.18 -13.62 -6.77
N ASN A 20 -7.06 -13.10 -5.54
CA ASN A 20 -6.24 -11.93 -5.23
C ASN A 20 -5.16 -12.30 -4.22
N LEU A 21 -3.92 -11.95 -4.51
CA LEU A 21 -2.78 -12.12 -3.61
C LEU A 21 -2.13 -10.76 -3.38
N PHE A 22 -1.69 -10.50 -2.14
CA PHE A 22 -0.83 -9.36 -1.84
C PHE A 22 0.53 -9.85 -1.39
N ILE A 23 1.57 -9.62 -2.20
CA ILE A 23 2.88 -10.25 -2.02
C ILE A 23 3.85 -9.30 -1.31
N VAL A 24 4.27 -9.73 -0.12
CA VAL A 24 5.28 -9.05 0.71
C VAL A 24 6.25 -10.07 1.29
N LEU A 25 7.51 -9.67 1.51
CA LEU A 25 8.50 -10.53 2.18
C LEU A 25 8.30 -10.56 3.70
N GLY A 26 7.78 -9.48 4.26
CA GLY A 26 7.62 -9.27 5.71
C GLY A 26 8.88 -8.72 6.39
N ASP A 27 8.69 -8.03 7.51
CA ASP A 27 9.77 -7.29 8.20
C ASP A 27 10.81 -8.18 8.89
N SER A 28 10.45 -9.42 9.21
CA SER A 28 11.34 -10.43 9.79
C SER A 28 11.88 -11.42 8.75
N PHE A 29 11.84 -11.02 7.47
CA PHE A 29 12.31 -11.87 6.38
C PHE A 29 13.78 -12.24 6.54
N ASN A 30 14.07 -13.53 6.44
CA ASN A 30 15.42 -14.07 6.43
C ASN A 30 15.63 -14.84 5.12
N PRO A 31 16.50 -14.36 4.20
CA PRO A 31 16.70 -15.01 2.92
C PRO A 31 17.28 -16.43 3.05
N ASN A 32 17.97 -16.75 4.16
CA ASN A 32 18.53 -18.08 4.39
C ASN A 32 17.47 -19.11 4.81
N ARG A 33 16.24 -18.67 5.10
CA ARG A 33 15.09 -19.53 5.49
C ARG A 33 13.98 -19.53 4.43
N SER A 34 14.29 -19.08 3.22
CA SER A 34 13.34 -18.91 2.13
C SER A 34 13.94 -19.35 0.81
N ASP A 35 13.11 -19.97 -0.04
CA ASP A 35 13.52 -20.30 -1.42
C ASP A 35 13.47 -19.07 -2.34
N PHE A 36 12.90 -17.97 -1.86
CA PHE A 36 12.79 -16.68 -2.54
C PHE A 36 13.56 -15.64 -1.74
N LYS A 37 14.49 -14.94 -2.38
CA LYS A 37 15.29 -13.84 -1.82
C LYS A 37 14.60 -12.49 -1.97
N THR A 38 13.79 -12.34 -3.01
CA THR A 38 13.05 -11.12 -3.31
C THR A 38 11.56 -11.42 -3.52
N SER A 39 10.72 -10.39 -3.41
CA SER A 39 9.31 -10.51 -3.79
C SER A 39 9.16 -10.72 -5.30
N SER A 40 10.05 -10.11 -6.10
CA SER A 40 10.16 -10.31 -7.55
C SER A 40 10.27 -11.81 -7.93
N GLU A 41 11.18 -12.55 -7.27
CA GLU A 41 11.33 -14.00 -7.50
C GLU A 41 10.06 -14.78 -7.15
N MET A 42 9.36 -14.39 -6.08
CA MET A 42 8.10 -15.04 -5.67
C MET A 42 6.98 -14.77 -6.68
N ILE A 43 6.85 -13.53 -7.16
CA ILE A 43 5.84 -13.15 -8.16
C ILE A 43 6.07 -13.94 -9.46
N SER A 44 7.31 -13.97 -9.95
CA SER A 44 7.67 -14.74 -11.14
C SER A 44 7.32 -16.22 -10.99
N TYR A 45 7.59 -16.81 -9.83
CA TYR A 45 7.26 -18.20 -9.55
C TYR A 45 5.75 -18.47 -9.54
N ILE A 46 4.97 -17.58 -8.92
CA ILE A 46 3.51 -17.68 -8.88
C ILE A 46 2.93 -17.56 -10.29
N LYS A 47 3.33 -16.56 -11.08
CA LYS A 47 2.85 -16.38 -12.45
C LYS A 47 3.22 -17.57 -13.35
N ALA A 48 4.44 -18.13 -13.22
CA ALA A 48 4.83 -19.32 -13.97
C ALA A 48 3.97 -20.57 -13.64
N LYS A 49 3.41 -20.65 -12.43
CA LYS A 49 2.58 -21.78 -11.96
C LYS A 49 1.10 -21.61 -12.24
N THR A 50 0.62 -20.38 -12.23
CA THR A 50 -0.81 -20.06 -12.16
C THR A 50 -1.30 -19.21 -13.33
N LEU A 51 -0.37 -18.81 -14.21
CA LEU A 51 -0.62 -17.88 -15.30
C LEU A 51 -1.30 -16.61 -14.76
N ASP A 52 -2.43 -16.22 -15.35
CA ASP A 52 -3.16 -15.01 -15.00
C ASP A 52 -4.32 -15.27 -14.03
N TYR A 53 -4.36 -16.43 -13.36
CA TYR A 53 -5.45 -16.71 -12.42
C TYR A 53 -5.45 -15.75 -11.23
N PHE A 54 -4.27 -15.42 -10.69
CA PHE A 54 -4.15 -14.49 -9.57
C PHE A 54 -3.87 -13.06 -10.04
N CYS A 55 -4.68 -12.13 -9.53
CA CYS A 55 -4.39 -10.70 -9.48
C CYS A 55 -3.45 -10.43 -8.30
N ILE A 56 -2.24 -9.94 -8.59
CA ILE A 56 -1.14 -9.79 -7.65
C ILE A 56 -0.94 -8.32 -7.30
N GLY A 57 -1.22 -7.96 -6.05
CA GLY A 57 -0.87 -6.66 -5.48
C GLY A 57 0.51 -6.65 -4.83
N VAL A 58 1.20 -5.52 -4.88
CA VAL A 58 2.48 -5.29 -4.19
C VAL A 58 2.50 -3.97 -3.43
N ALA A 59 3.42 -3.86 -2.45
CA ALA A 59 3.59 -2.62 -1.69
C ALA A 59 4.41 -1.56 -2.45
N GLY A 60 3.93 -0.32 -2.42
CA GLY A 60 4.64 0.90 -2.84
C GLY A 60 5.01 1.78 -1.65
N PHE A 61 6.02 2.64 -1.79
CA PHE A 61 6.58 3.41 -0.66
C PHE A 61 6.78 4.88 -1.06
N PRO A 62 5.78 5.76 -0.82
CA PRO A 62 5.84 7.16 -1.26
C PRO A 62 7.01 7.99 -0.71
N TYR A 63 7.57 7.61 0.45
CA TYR A 63 8.70 8.30 1.09
C TYR A 63 10.08 7.71 0.75
N ASP A 64 10.16 6.66 -0.08
CA ASP A 64 11.40 5.92 -0.33
C ASP A 64 11.62 5.68 -1.82
N ASP A 65 12.21 6.68 -2.48
CA ASP A 65 12.47 6.67 -3.93
C ASP A 65 13.39 5.52 -4.37
N CYS A 66 14.29 5.07 -3.47
CA CYS A 66 15.21 3.97 -3.75
C CYS A 66 14.49 2.65 -4.06
N LYS A 67 13.21 2.53 -3.68
CA LYS A 67 12.40 1.33 -3.94
C LYS A 67 11.68 1.33 -5.28
N ILE A 68 11.72 2.42 -6.06
CA ILE A 68 11.01 2.51 -7.35
C ILE A 68 11.56 1.49 -8.36
N THR A 69 12.87 1.31 -8.45
CA THR A 69 13.48 0.31 -9.34
C THR A 69 13.01 -1.11 -9.00
N ALA A 70 13.01 -1.46 -7.71
CA ALA A 70 12.53 -2.76 -7.25
C ALA A 70 11.02 -2.93 -7.45
N LEU A 71 10.24 -1.85 -7.33
CA LEU A 71 8.82 -1.87 -7.67
C LEU A 71 8.61 -2.15 -9.15
N LYS A 72 9.32 -1.45 -10.04
CA LYS A 72 9.26 -1.66 -11.49
C LYS A 72 9.55 -3.11 -11.86
N GLU A 73 10.57 -3.72 -11.27
CA GLU A 73 10.88 -5.14 -11.47
C GLU A 73 9.70 -6.05 -11.11
N LYS A 74 9.02 -5.81 -9.98
CA LYS A 74 7.83 -6.59 -9.59
C LYS A 74 6.70 -6.44 -10.60
N ILE A 75 6.48 -5.23 -11.12
CA ILE A 75 5.45 -4.98 -12.14
C ILE A 75 5.80 -5.71 -13.43
N ASP A 76 7.05 -5.66 -13.88
CA ASP A 76 7.52 -6.37 -15.08
C ASP A 76 7.38 -7.89 -14.98
N LEU A 77 7.42 -8.42 -13.77
CA LEU A 77 7.22 -9.85 -13.49
C LEU A 77 5.74 -10.23 -13.29
N GLY A 78 4.82 -9.29 -13.45
CA GLY A 78 3.38 -9.54 -13.47
C GLY A 78 2.63 -9.13 -12.20
N ALA A 79 3.15 -8.21 -11.38
CA ALA A 79 2.29 -7.57 -10.39
C ALA A 79 1.26 -6.65 -11.09
N ASP A 80 0.00 -6.77 -10.69
CA ASP A 80 -1.16 -6.19 -11.36
C ASP A 80 -1.58 -4.83 -10.77
N PHE A 81 -1.25 -4.56 -9.51
CA PHE A 81 -1.50 -3.27 -8.86
C PHE A 81 -0.55 -3.01 -7.68
N VAL A 82 -0.50 -1.76 -7.25
CA VAL A 82 0.27 -1.31 -6.09
C VAL A 82 -0.67 -0.79 -5.03
N ILE A 83 -0.44 -1.13 -3.76
CA ILE A 83 -0.99 -0.38 -2.62
C ILE A 83 0.17 0.39 -2.00
N SER A 84 0.06 1.70 -1.91
CA SER A 84 1.08 2.51 -1.26
C SER A 84 1.05 2.29 0.26
N GLN A 85 2.21 2.40 0.90
CA GLN A 85 2.29 2.68 2.33
C GLN A 85 1.56 4.01 2.62
N ALA A 86 1.09 4.18 3.86
CA ALA A 86 0.40 5.40 4.24
C ALA A 86 1.28 6.64 4.09
N PHE A 87 0.62 7.75 3.77
CA PHE A 87 1.18 9.08 3.68
C PHE A 87 0.15 10.08 4.20
N PHE A 88 0.61 11.28 4.52
CA PHE A 88 -0.18 12.24 5.27
C PHE A 88 -0.43 13.57 4.55
N GLU A 89 0.17 13.73 3.37
CA GLU A 89 0.08 14.91 2.54
C GLU A 89 -0.08 14.51 1.06
N ALA A 90 -1.03 15.12 0.36
CA ALA A 90 -1.33 14.76 -1.03
C ALA A 90 -0.14 14.96 -1.98
N ASN A 91 0.72 15.96 -1.70
CA ASN A 91 1.92 16.24 -2.50
C ASN A 91 2.93 15.09 -2.46
N ILE A 92 3.05 14.37 -1.33
CA ILE A 92 3.95 13.20 -1.23
C ILE A 92 3.51 12.12 -2.22
N TYR A 93 2.21 11.83 -2.25
CA TYR A 93 1.67 10.83 -3.17
C TYR A 93 1.69 11.29 -4.63
N LYS A 94 1.40 12.58 -4.90
CA LYS A 94 1.54 13.17 -6.24
C LYS A 94 2.96 12.99 -6.78
N ASN A 95 3.97 13.38 -6.01
CA ASN A 95 5.37 13.25 -6.40
C ASN A 95 5.76 11.78 -6.61
N TYR A 96 5.22 10.87 -5.80
CA TYR A 96 5.43 9.43 -5.98
C TYR A 96 4.82 8.91 -7.29
N LEU A 97 3.60 9.34 -7.66
CA LEU A 97 2.98 9.00 -8.94
C LEU A 97 3.80 9.50 -10.13
N GLU A 98 4.32 10.72 -10.07
CA GLU A 98 5.18 11.30 -11.11
C GLU A 98 6.45 10.45 -11.32
N LYS A 99 7.14 10.09 -10.24
CA LYS A 99 8.33 9.21 -10.32
C LYS A 99 8.00 7.81 -10.81
N CYS A 100 6.85 7.26 -10.41
CA CYS A 100 6.39 5.96 -10.92
C CYS A 100 6.11 6.02 -12.42
N LYS A 101 5.48 7.09 -12.89
CA LYS A 101 5.23 7.34 -14.32
C LYS A 101 6.54 7.45 -15.10
N ASP A 102 7.52 8.19 -14.59
CA ASP A 102 8.85 8.32 -15.21
C ASP A 102 9.57 6.97 -15.31
N ALA A 103 9.36 6.09 -14.33
CA ALA A 103 9.85 4.72 -14.32
C ALA A 103 9.02 3.72 -15.18
N LYS A 104 7.97 4.19 -15.87
CA LYS A 104 7.03 3.38 -16.68
C LYS A 104 6.27 2.34 -15.85
N ILE A 105 5.86 2.71 -14.64
CA ILE A 105 4.95 1.91 -13.81
C ILE A 105 3.52 2.32 -14.17
N ASP A 106 2.88 1.51 -15.03
CA ASP A 106 1.58 1.84 -15.63
C ASP A 106 0.39 1.09 -15.00
N VAL A 107 0.63 0.34 -13.92
CA VAL A 107 -0.44 -0.35 -13.16
C VAL A 107 -1.15 0.61 -12.20
N PRO A 108 -2.40 0.32 -11.77
CA PRO A 108 -3.07 1.11 -10.75
C PRO A 108 -2.26 1.17 -9.44
N ILE A 109 -2.03 2.38 -8.93
CA ILE A 109 -1.42 2.62 -7.63
C ILE A 109 -2.51 3.14 -6.70
N ILE A 110 -2.94 2.33 -5.73
CA ILE A 110 -3.99 2.66 -4.77
C ILE A 110 -3.34 3.33 -3.55
N PRO A 111 -3.76 4.54 -3.15
CA PRO A 111 -3.24 5.19 -1.96
C PRO A 111 -3.69 4.48 -0.69
N GLY A 112 -2.73 4.19 0.18
CA GLY A 112 -2.97 3.76 1.54
C GLY A 112 -3.26 4.94 2.46
N ILE A 113 -4.41 4.92 3.13
CA ILE A 113 -4.85 5.92 4.11
C ILE A 113 -4.86 5.25 5.47
N PHE A 114 -4.28 5.92 6.47
CA PHE A 114 -4.35 5.47 7.87
C PHE A 114 -5.26 6.42 8.64
N PRO A 115 -6.51 6.02 8.95
CA PRO A 115 -7.37 6.77 9.87
C PRO A 115 -6.86 6.64 11.31
N PHE A 116 -6.66 7.76 12.00
CA PHE A 116 -6.21 7.81 13.39
C PHE A 116 -6.96 8.88 14.18
N GLN A 117 -6.92 8.80 15.51
CA GLN A 117 -7.62 9.73 16.40
C GLN A 117 -6.70 10.49 17.36
N SER A 118 -5.44 10.08 17.49
CA SER A 118 -4.49 10.74 18.40
C SER A 118 -3.05 10.71 17.90
N GLN A 119 -2.25 11.66 18.37
CA GLN A 119 -0.80 11.70 18.14
C GLN A 119 -0.13 10.37 18.49
N LYS A 120 -0.52 9.75 19.61
CA LYS A 120 0.05 8.48 20.07
C LYS A 120 -0.18 7.34 19.06
N GLU A 121 -1.35 7.28 18.44
CA GLU A 121 -1.64 6.29 17.41
C GLU A 121 -0.82 6.52 16.15
N LEU A 122 -0.72 7.79 15.74
CA LEU A 122 0.14 8.18 14.63
C LEU A 122 1.60 7.79 14.90
N ASP A 123 2.16 8.14 16.05
CA ASP A 123 3.55 7.82 16.40
C ASP A 123 3.82 6.30 16.40
N MET A 124 2.87 5.52 16.93
CA MET A 124 2.96 4.05 16.92
C MET A 124 2.97 3.51 15.48
N PHE A 125 2.11 4.04 14.62
CA PHE A 125 2.01 3.63 13.22
C PHE A 125 3.25 4.07 12.42
N LEU A 126 3.71 5.30 12.58
CA LEU A 126 4.93 5.81 11.94
C LEU A 126 6.16 4.98 12.32
N LYS A 127 6.28 4.60 13.59
CA LYS A 127 7.34 3.70 14.06
C LYS A 127 7.26 2.31 13.41
N LEU A 128 6.06 1.77 13.22
CA LEU A 128 5.86 0.49 12.53
C LEU A 128 6.28 0.59 11.06
N CYS A 129 5.87 1.67 10.39
CA CYS A 129 6.17 1.90 8.98
C CYS A 129 7.60 2.39 8.71
N LYS A 130 8.32 2.84 9.75
CA LYS A 130 9.64 3.49 9.66
C LYS A 130 9.58 4.70 8.73
N VAL A 131 8.54 5.51 8.90
CA VAL A 131 8.30 6.74 8.13
C VAL A 131 8.33 7.92 9.09
N GLU A 132 8.89 9.03 8.61
CA GLU A 132 8.84 10.32 9.30
C GLU A 132 7.90 11.26 8.55
N VAL A 133 7.11 12.02 9.28
CA VAL A 133 6.25 13.08 8.73
C VAL A 133 6.99 14.40 8.67
N THR A 134 6.58 15.27 7.75
CA THR A 134 7.16 16.61 7.59
C THR A 134 6.85 17.48 8.82
N ASP A 135 7.65 18.52 9.04
CA ASP A 135 7.37 19.49 10.10
C ASP A 135 6.10 20.30 9.81
N GLU A 136 5.77 20.51 8.54
CA GLU A 136 4.49 21.10 8.10
C GLU A 136 3.30 20.26 8.58
N PHE A 137 3.36 18.94 8.40
CA PHE A 137 2.30 18.05 8.89
C PHE A 137 2.20 18.04 10.42
N LYS A 138 3.34 18.10 11.13
CA LYS A 138 3.33 18.20 12.61
C LYS A 138 2.64 19.47 13.08
N MET A 139 2.96 20.62 12.47
CA MET A 139 2.30 21.89 12.78
C MET A 139 0.79 21.83 12.51
N LYS A 140 0.39 21.22 11.39
CA LYS A 140 -1.02 21.02 11.06
C LYS A 140 -1.75 20.21 12.13
N LEU A 141 -1.11 19.15 12.62
CA LEU A 141 -1.66 18.24 13.62
C LEU A 141 -1.85 18.88 15.00
N GLU A 142 -1.07 19.90 15.35
CA GLU A 142 -1.24 20.66 16.59
C GLU A 142 -2.41 21.65 16.55
N GLY A 143 -2.76 22.16 15.36
CA GLY A 143 -3.75 23.23 15.18
C GLY A 143 -5.13 22.81 14.66
N GLU A 144 -5.25 21.61 14.09
CA GLU A 144 -6.47 21.16 13.40
C GLU A 144 -7.05 19.85 13.96
N ASN A 145 -8.33 19.60 13.71
CA ASN A 145 -8.96 18.34 14.06
C ASN A 145 -8.42 17.20 13.18
N VAL A 146 -7.97 16.10 13.80
CA VAL A 146 -7.39 14.95 13.10
C VAL A 146 -8.31 14.39 12.01
N MET A 147 -9.62 14.27 12.26
CA MET A 147 -10.56 13.75 11.27
C MET A 147 -10.70 14.70 10.07
N ASP A 148 -10.65 16.01 10.28
CA ASP A 148 -10.67 17.00 9.20
C ASP A 148 -9.38 16.92 8.36
N ILE A 149 -8.22 16.72 9.00
CA ILE A 149 -6.94 16.53 8.29
C ILE A 149 -7.03 15.33 7.33
N ILE A 150 -7.53 14.19 7.79
CA ILE A 150 -7.59 12.95 7.02
C ILE A 150 -8.67 13.03 5.93
N GLU A 151 -9.80 13.66 6.22
CA GLU A 151 -10.83 13.94 5.20
C GLU A 151 -10.27 14.83 4.09
N ASN A 152 -9.62 15.94 4.44
CA ASN A 152 -9.02 16.85 3.47
C ASN A 152 -7.98 16.14 2.61
N LEU A 153 -7.16 15.25 3.19
CA LEU A 153 -6.24 14.42 2.42
C LEU A 153 -6.99 13.59 1.36
N VAL A 154 -8.08 12.91 1.73
CA VAL A 154 -8.85 12.10 0.78
C VAL A 154 -9.51 12.96 -0.29
N LEU A 155 -10.08 14.11 0.07
CA LEU A 155 -10.67 15.05 -0.87
C LEU A 155 -9.64 15.63 -1.83
N ASP A 156 -8.45 15.99 -1.35
CA ASP A 156 -7.35 16.47 -2.20
C ASP A 156 -6.91 15.40 -3.20
N LEU A 157 -6.78 14.15 -2.77
CA LEU A 157 -6.46 13.02 -3.66
C LEU A 157 -7.56 12.82 -4.71
N HIS A 158 -8.83 12.94 -4.32
CA HIS A 158 -9.96 12.79 -5.24
C HIS A 158 -10.05 13.92 -6.26
N ASN A 159 -10.04 15.17 -5.78
CA ASN A 159 -10.32 16.36 -6.57
C ASN A 159 -9.12 16.75 -7.43
N ASN A 160 -7.90 16.68 -6.87
CA ASN A 160 -6.71 17.19 -7.54
C ASN A 160 -5.93 16.09 -8.30
N LEU A 161 -6.02 14.83 -7.85
CA LEU A 161 -5.29 13.71 -8.46
C LEU A 161 -6.20 12.66 -9.11
N ASN A 162 -7.52 12.90 -9.14
CA ASN A 162 -8.52 12.01 -9.74
C ASN A 162 -8.52 10.58 -9.16
N VAL A 163 -8.14 10.42 -7.89
CA VAL A 163 -8.15 9.11 -7.20
C VAL A 163 -9.60 8.69 -6.92
N LYS A 164 -9.95 7.46 -7.31
CA LYS A 164 -11.29 6.87 -7.10
C LYS A 164 -11.31 5.68 -6.14
N HIS A 165 -10.15 5.12 -5.83
CA HIS A 165 -10.02 3.94 -4.98
C HIS A 165 -9.04 4.23 -3.85
N PHE A 166 -9.35 3.78 -2.65
CA PHE A 166 -8.55 4.00 -1.45
C PHE A 166 -8.41 2.69 -0.68
N HIS A 167 -7.25 2.46 -0.09
CA HIS A 167 -7.02 1.36 0.85
C HIS A 167 -6.90 1.92 2.26
N PHE A 168 -7.71 1.44 3.21
CA PHE A 168 -7.68 1.94 4.60
C PHE A 168 -6.98 0.96 5.53
N PHE A 169 -5.93 1.43 6.22
CA PHE A 169 -5.29 0.70 7.30
C PHE A 169 -6.10 0.87 8.58
N THR A 170 -7.02 -0.07 8.86
CA THR A 170 -7.94 0.08 9.99
C THR A 170 -7.29 -0.18 11.35
N ILE A 171 -6.18 -0.93 11.41
CA ILE A 171 -5.52 -1.37 12.65
C ILE A 171 -6.54 -1.96 13.66
N ASN A 172 -7.47 -2.77 13.16
CA ASN A 172 -8.57 -3.38 13.91
C ASN A 172 -9.55 -2.37 14.56
N LYS A 173 -9.55 -1.10 14.12
CA LYS A 173 -10.48 -0.04 14.54
C LYS A 173 -11.35 0.38 13.36
N LEU A 174 -12.36 -0.44 13.08
CA LEU A 174 -13.24 -0.22 11.93
C LEU A 174 -14.09 1.05 12.05
N GLU A 175 -14.52 1.42 13.26
CA GLU A 175 -15.41 2.55 13.52
C GLU A 175 -14.87 3.87 12.96
N ILE A 176 -13.59 4.16 13.21
CA ILE A 176 -12.91 5.37 12.71
C ILE A 176 -12.96 5.45 11.19
N THR A 177 -12.72 4.32 10.53
CA THR A 177 -12.76 4.23 9.06
C THR A 177 -14.18 4.41 8.54
N CYS A 178 -15.18 3.80 9.20
CA CYS A 178 -16.57 3.96 8.82
C CYS A 178 -17.05 5.42 8.95
N ASP A 179 -16.67 6.10 10.03
CA ASP A 179 -17.05 7.50 10.26
C ASP A 179 -16.37 8.42 9.24
N LEU A 180 -15.09 8.19 8.95
CA LEU A 180 -14.38 8.89 7.87
C LEU A 180 -15.06 8.68 6.51
N VAL A 181 -15.40 7.44 6.15
CA VAL A 181 -16.05 7.14 4.86
C VAL A 181 -17.43 7.80 4.75
N LYS A 182 -18.24 7.76 5.81
CA LYS A 182 -19.52 8.48 5.84
C LYS A 182 -19.32 9.98 5.62
N LYS A 183 -18.32 10.56 6.29
CA LYS A 183 -18.00 11.98 6.17
C LYS A 183 -17.58 12.34 4.73
N ILE A 184 -16.65 11.58 4.15
CA ILE A 184 -16.22 11.76 2.75
C ILE A 184 -17.41 11.65 1.78
N GLN A 185 -18.31 10.68 1.97
CA GLN A 185 -19.48 10.51 1.11
C GLN A 185 -20.45 11.70 1.15
N LEU A 186 -20.47 12.46 2.24
CA LEU A 186 -21.27 13.69 2.36
C LEU A 186 -20.56 14.89 1.71
N SER A 187 -19.24 14.81 1.49
CA SER A 187 -18.38 15.86 0.98
C SER A 187 -18.03 15.71 -0.51
N LEU A 188 -18.42 14.59 -1.14
CA LEU A 188 -18.31 14.31 -2.59
C LEU A 188 -19.64 14.57 -3.31
#